data_AF-A0A0F9LRU7-F1
#
_entry.id   AF-A0A0F9LRU7-F1
#
_cell.length_a   1.000
_cell.length_b   1.000
_cell.length_c   1.000
_cell.angle_alpha   90.00
_cell.angle_beta   90.00
_cell.angle_gamma   90.00
#
_symmetry.space_group_name_H-M   'P 1'
#
loop_
_entity.id
_entity.type
_entity.pdbx_description
1 polymer ?
#
loop_
_entity_poly.entity_id
_entity_poly.type
_entity_poly.pdbx_seq_one_letter_code
_entity_poly.pdbx_strand_id
1 'polypeptide(L)'
;MPATSEQQRKAAGAALAVSRGQAPKSGLKGASLGMLKSMSGSQLADFASKPRTTREVIGKHPGAGSSHKSGHKSSPRKRKGRR
;
A
#
# COMPACT_ATOMS: atom_id res chain seq x y z
N MET A 1 18.66 -4.62 -19.30
CA MET A 1 17.75 -5.46 -18.47
C MET A 1 17.06 -4.55 -17.46
N PRO A 2 15.74 -4.62 -17.26
CA PRO A 2 15.09 -3.78 -16.26
C PRO A 2 15.65 -4.11 -14.87
N ALA A 3 15.92 -3.08 -14.06
CA ALA A 3 16.79 -3.09 -12.87
C ALA A 3 16.27 -3.85 -11.62
N THR A 4 15.32 -4.78 -11.76
CA THR A 4 14.91 -5.70 -10.69
C THR A 4 14.45 -7.02 -11.31
N SER A 5 15.00 -8.14 -10.84
CA SER A 5 14.62 -9.46 -11.34
C SER A 5 13.14 -9.73 -11.01
N GLU A 6 12.38 -10.31 -11.95
CA GLU A 6 10.97 -10.66 -11.73
C GLU A 6 10.77 -11.57 -10.51
N GLN A 7 11.75 -12.42 -10.22
CA GLN A 7 11.75 -13.31 -9.06
C GLN A 7 11.81 -12.52 -7.74
N GLN A 8 12.59 -11.45 -7.69
CA GLN A 8 12.70 -10.58 -6.50
C GLN A 8 11.40 -9.80 -6.27
N ARG A 9 10.77 -9.32 -7.35
CA ARG A 9 9.46 -8.65 -7.26
C ARG A 9 8.37 -9.58 -6.72
N LYS A 10 8.34 -10.83 -7.21
CA LYS A 10 7.42 -11.87 -6.70
C LYS A 10 7.69 -12.17 -5.22
N ALA A 11 8.96 -12.30 -4.84
CA ALA A 11 9.36 -12.51 -3.45
C ALA A 11 8.95 -11.34 -2.54
N ALA A 12 9.12 -10.09 -3.00
CA ALA A 12 8.70 -8.88 -2.29
C ALA A 12 7.18 -8.84 -2.09
N GLY A 13 6.41 -9.20 -3.13
CA GLY A 13 4.94 -9.27 -3.05
C GLY A 13 4.45 -10.32 -2.05
N ALA A 14 5.07 -11.50 -2.03
CA ALA A 14 4.75 -12.54 -1.06
C ALA A 14 5.09 -12.11 0.38
N ALA A 15 6.26 -11.50 0.57
CA ALA A 15 6.66 -10.94 1.86
C ALA A 15 5.71 -9.84 2.34
N LEU A 16 5.26 -8.95 1.44
CA LEU A 16 4.29 -7.90 1.76
C LEU A 16 2.94 -8.47 2.20
N ALA A 17 2.46 -9.54 1.55
CA ALA A 17 1.22 -10.21 1.94
C ALA A 17 1.30 -10.74 3.38
N VAL A 18 2.44 -11.34 3.76
CA VAL A 18 2.68 -11.79 5.14
C VAL A 18 2.76 -10.60 6.10
N SER A 19 3.46 -9.53 5.73
CA SER A 19 3.53 -8.31 6.56
C SER A 19 2.16 -7.67 6.80
N ARG A 20 1.19 -7.87 5.89
CA ARG A 20 -0.20 -7.39 6.02
C ARG A 20 -1.14 -8.40 6.69
N GLY A 21 -0.64 -9.58 7.07
CA GLY A 21 -1.46 -10.65 7.65
C GLY A 21 -2.36 -11.38 6.65
N GLN A 22 -2.13 -11.20 5.34
CA GLN A 22 -2.92 -11.85 4.27
C GLN A 22 -2.40 -13.26 3.93
N ALA A 23 -1.18 -13.59 4.35
CA ALA A 23 -0.54 -14.88 4.10
C ALA A 23 0.24 -15.35 5.34
N PRO A 24 0.37 -16.67 5.57
CA PRO A 24 1.14 -17.20 6.68
C PRO A 24 2.65 -17.11 6.41
N LYS A 25 3.42 -16.76 7.44
CA LYS A 25 4.89 -16.68 7.37
C LYS A 25 5.56 -18.03 7.06
N SER A 26 4.92 -19.14 7.42
CA SER A 26 5.37 -20.50 7.11
C SER A 26 5.41 -20.82 5.61
N GLY A 27 4.69 -20.04 4.78
CA GLY A 27 4.70 -20.19 3.32
C GLY A 27 5.90 -19.54 2.63
N LEU A 28 6.68 -18.69 3.33
CA LEU A 28 7.82 -17.99 2.74
C LEU A 28 9.09 -18.85 2.76
N LYS A 29 9.82 -18.86 1.65
CA LYS A 29 11.09 -19.59 1.50
C LYS A 29 12.13 -18.75 0.77
N GLY A 30 13.40 -18.96 1.12
CA GLY A 30 14.55 -18.31 0.48
C GLY A 30 14.48 -16.79 0.55
N ALA A 31 14.58 -16.14 -0.62
CA ALA A 31 14.62 -14.67 -0.74
C ALA A 31 13.42 -13.98 -0.09
N SER A 32 12.21 -14.52 -0.24
CA SER A 32 10.99 -13.90 0.32
C SER A 32 11.00 -13.84 1.85
N LEU A 33 11.58 -14.85 2.52
CA LEU A 33 11.75 -14.86 3.97
C LEU A 33 12.82 -13.86 4.43
N GLY A 34 13.93 -13.78 3.69
CA GLY A 34 15.00 -12.81 3.95
C GLY A 34 14.49 -11.37 3.77
N MET A 35 13.76 -11.10 2.70
CA MET A 35 13.16 -9.79 2.43
C MET A 35 12.16 -9.38 3.53
N LEU A 36 11.30 -10.30 4.00
CA LEU A 36 10.39 -10.01 5.12
C LEU A 36 11.13 -9.64 6.42
N LYS A 37 12.29 -10.25 6.66
CA LYS A 37 13.10 -10.00 7.86
C LYS A 37 13.90 -8.70 7.77
N SER A 38 14.39 -8.35 6.59
CA SER A 38 15.35 -7.26 6.40
C SER A 38 14.73 -5.98 5.80
N MET A 39 13.50 -6.04 5.29
CA MET A 39 12.84 -4.90 4.67
C MET A 39 11.49 -4.59 5.35
N SER A 40 11.16 -3.30 5.41
CA SER A 40 9.86 -2.83 5.91
C SER A 40 8.74 -3.04 4.89
N GLY A 41 7.48 -3.03 5.35
CA GLY A 41 6.31 -3.21 4.48
C GLY A 41 6.21 -2.18 3.34
N SER A 42 6.70 -0.95 3.54
CA SER A 42 6.80 0.07 2.47
C SER A 42 7.84 -0.32 1.43
N GLN A 43 9.06 -0.67 1.86
CA GLN A 43 10.12 -1.13 0.95
C GLN A 43 9.67 -2.37 0.16
N LEU A 44 9.04 -3.35 0.81
CA LEU A 44 8.49 -4.53 0.12
C LEU A 44 7.44 -4.15 -0.95
N ALA A 45 6.64 -3.12 -0.70
CA ALA A 45 5.67 -2.61 -1.68
C ALA A 45 6.35 -1.95 -2.88
N ASP A 46 7.42 -1.19 -2.65
CA ASP A 46 8.20 -0.57 -3.73
C ASP A 46 8.87 -1.62 -4.62
N PHE A 47 9.46 -2.66 -4.01
CA PHE A 47 10.06 -3.78 -4.75
C PHE A 47 9.01 -4.67 -5.44
N ALA A 48 7.80 -4.79 -4.89
CA ALA A 48 6.70 -5.55 -5.49
C ALA A 48 6.03 -4.79 -6.65
N SER A 49 6.11 -3.46 -6.66
CA SER A 49 5.48 -2.61 -7.67
C SER A 49 6.21 -2.72 -9.02
N LYS A 50 5.45 -2.74 -10.12
CA LYS A 50 6.02 -2.55 -11.46
C LYS A 50 6.05 -1.04 -11.73
N PRO A 51 7.16 -0.46 -12.21
CA PRO A 51 7.13 0.90 -12.73
C PRO A 51 6.09 0.93 -13.86
N ARG A 52 5.05 1.77 -13.70
CA ARG A 52 4.02 1.94 -14.72
C ARG A 52 4.68 2.69 -15.88
N THR A 53 5.06 1.98 -16.94
CA THR A 53 5.57 2.57 -18.17
C THR A 53 4.39 3.08 -19.00
N THR A 54 3.75 4.13 -18.53
CA THR A 54 2.83 4.90 -19.33
C THR A 54 2.89 6.33 -18.83
N ARG A 55 3.03 7.23 -19.79
CA ARG A 55 3.23 8.69 -19.74
C ARG A 55 2.17 9.45 -18.92
N GLU A 56 1.98 9.10 -17.64
CA GLU A 56 1.00 9.71 -16.72
C GLU A 56 1.49 9.78 -15.26
N VAL A 57 2.80 9.77 -15.02
CA VAL A 57 3.36 10.05 -13.68
C VAL A 57 3.84 11.50 -13.62
N ILE A 58 2.91 12.43 -13.83
CA ILE A 58 3.01 13.78 -13.29
C ILE A 58 1.93 13.86 -12.21
N GLY A 59 2.31 13.64 -10.94
CA GLY A 59 1.53 14.18 -9.81
C GLY A 59 0.64 13.25 -8.97
N LYS A 60 0.86 11.94 -8.87
CA LYS A 60 0.29 11.18 -7.74
C LYS A 60 1.26 10.14 -7.19
N HIS A 61 1.81 10.42 -6.01
CA HIS A 61 2.25 9.38 -5.07
C HIS A 61 1.00 8.77 -4.42
N PRO A 62 0.73 7.46 -4.56
CA PRO A 62 -0.23 6.78 -3.70
C PRO A 62 0.52 5.98 -2.63
N GLY A 63 0.38 6.40 -1.37
CA GLY A 63 0.45 5.48 -0.24
C GLY A 63 1.29 5.93 0.96
N ALA A 64 0.61 6.43 2.01
CA ALA A 64 0.38 5.68 3.24
C ALA A 64 0.18 6.64 4.44
N GLY A 65 -1.01 6.63 5.07
CA GLY A 65 -1.16 7.14 6.44
C GLY A 65 -2.51 7.78 6.79
N SER A 66 -3.26 7.07 7.62
CA SER A 66 -4.27 7.57 8.57
C SER A 66 -5.70 7.84 8.08
N SER A 67 -6.50 6.79 8.19
CA SER A 67 -7.89 6.84 8.62
C SER A 67 -8.05 7.61 9.95
N HIS A 68 -8.74 8.75 9.93
CA HIS A 68 -9.42 9.31 11.10
C HIS A 68 -10.91 9.50 10.78
N LYS A 69 -11.70 8.59 11.35
CA LYS A 69 -13.15 8.73 11.54
C LYS A 69 -13.37 9.88 12.52
N SER A 70 -13.97 10.99 12.09
CA SER A 70 -14.67 11.89 12.99
C SER A 70 -15.98 12.30 12.36
N GLY A 71 -17.04 11.57 12.72
CA GLY A 71 -18.38 12.05 12.55
C GLY A 71 -18.66 13.08 13.64
N HIS A 72 -18.97 14.31 13.27
CA HIS A 72 -19.82 15.17 14.09
C HIS A 72 -20.86 15.83 13.18
N LYS A 73 -22.11 15.44 13.44
CA LYS A 73 -23.34 15.99 12.88
C LYS A 73 -23.43 17.48 13.25
N SER A 74 -23.62 18.35 12.26
CA SER A 74 -24.03 19.74 12.49
C SER A 74 -25.09 20.12 11.46
N SER A 75 -26.33 19.97 11.92
CA SER A 75 -27.66 20.35 11.43
C SER A 75 -27.80 21.36 10.26
N PRO A 76 -28.78 21.15 9.35
CA PRO A 76 -29.16 22.17 8.37
C PRO A 76 -29.99 23.27 9.05
N ARG A 77 -29.56 24.53 8.96
CA ARG A 77 -30.38 25.68 9.36
C ARG A 77 -31.52 25.87 8.35
N LYS A 78 -32.68 25.25 8.62
CA LYS A 78 -33.98 25.72 8.13
C LYS A 78 -34.60 26.69 9.15
N ARG A 79 -34.71 27.96 8.80
CA ARG A 79 -35.75 28.90 9.28
C ARG A 79 -36.26 29.60 8.03
N LYS A 80 -37.26 29.05 7.32
CA LYS A 80 -38.70 29.25 7.53
C LYS A 80 -39.03 30.68 7.99
N GLY A 81 -39.64 31.43 7.07
CA GLY A 81 -40.00 32.82 7.25
C GLY A 81 -40.98 33.07 8.38
N ARG A 82 -41.05 34.34 8.76
CA ARG A 82 -42.12 34.90 9.56
C ARG A 82 -42.14 36.42 9.32
N ARG A 83 -43.26 36.84 8.72
CA ARG A 83 -43.79 38.21 8.59
C ARG A 83 -43.18 39.07 7.49
#